data_AF-J2VNU4-F1
#
_entry.id   AF-J2VNU4-F1
#
_cell.length_a   1.000
_cell.length_b   1.000
_cell.length_c   1.000
_cell.angle_alpha   90.00
_cell.angle_beta   90.00
_cell.angle_gamma   90.00
#
_symmetry.space_group_name_H-M   'P 1'
#
loop_
_entity.id
_entity.type
_entity.pdbx_description
1 polymer ?
#
loop_
_entity_poly.entity_id
_entity_poly.type
_entity_poly.pdbx_seq_one_letter_code
_entity_poly.pdbx_strand_id
1 'polypeptide(L)'
;MNERMSDKQVDAYCEDWMNWCYTRRFYLQPGAQGVLARLQPSKTGEPPNARNSPDMQFFNMAIHMLGEMREHAETFACFKLMYVEQAAHIKQQASKLEISRKTYYNRARAFARRAVSMSQSLKAATEKMRQEKEEEAVVD
;
A
#
# COMPACT_ATOMS: atom_id res chain seq x y z
N MET A 1 12.66 9.43 -18.27
CA MET A 1 11.37 9.37 -18.99
C MET A 1 10.42 8.60 -18.07
N ASN A 2 9.59 9.30 -17.27
CA ASN A 2 8.67 8.65 -16.33
C ASN A 2 7.48 8.08 -17.11
N GLU A 3 7.51 6.78 -17.38
CA GLU A 3 6.38 6.08 -17.97
C GLU A 3 5.21 6.12 -16.96
N ARG A 4 4.14 6.83 -17.34
CA ARG A 4 2.99 7.04 -16.46
C ARG A 4 2.15 5.76 -16.46
N MET A 5 2.09 5.07 -15.32
CA MET A 5 1.27 3.86 -15.17
C MET A 5 -0.19 4.13 -15.57
N SER A 6 -0.77 3.22 -16.34
CA SER A 6 -2.20 3.21 -16.63
C SER A 6 -3.04 2.92 -15.38
N ASP A 7 -4.32 3.26 -15.40
CA ASP A 7 -5.20 3.02 -14.24
C ASP A 7 -5.29 1.56 -13.84
N LYS A 8 -5.27 0.64 -14.81
CA LYS A 8 -5.25 -0.80 -14.53
C LYS A 8 -3.96 -1.23 -13.83
N GLN A 9 -2.83 -0.65 -14.22
CA GLN A 9 -1.54 -0.93 -13.58
C GLN A 9 -1.49 -0.35 -12.17
N VAL A 10 -2.05 0.84 -11.95
CA VAL A 10 -2.15 1.44 -10.61
C VAL A 10 -3.06 0.62 -9.70
N ASP A 11 -4.23 0.19 -10.20
CA ASP A 11 -5.16 -0.64 -9.45
C ASP A 11 -4.49 -1.99 -9.07
N ALA A 12 -3.82 -2.66 -10.02
CA ALA A 12 -3.04 -3.88 -9.76
C ALA A 12 -1.89 -3.66 -8.75
N TYR A 13 -1.18 -2.54 -8.84
CA TYR A 13 -0.10 -2.22 -7.91
C TYR A 13 -0.62 -2.01 -6.48
N CYS A 14 -1.83 -1.46 -6.31
CA CYS A 14 -2.48 -1.33 -5.01
C CYS A 14 -2.91 -2.69 -4.44
N GLU A 15 -3.39 -3.61 -5.29
CA GLU A 15 -3.70 -4.98 -4.89
C GLU A 15 -2.44 -5.74 -4.45
N ASP A 16 -1.35 -5.63 -5.22
CA ASP A 16 -0.05 -6.19 -4.85
C ASP A 16 0.48 -5.62 -3.52
N TRP A 17 0.34 -4.31 -3.31
CA TRP A 17 0.71 -3.67 -2.05
C TRP A 17 -0.12 -4.20 -0.87
N MET A 18 -1.43 -4.38 -1.03
CA MET A 18 -2.25 -4.96 0.03
C MET A 18 -1.83 -6.40 0.36
N ASN A 19 -1.58 -7.21 -0.66
CA ASN A 19 -1.05 -8.57 -0.48
C ASN A 19 0.32 -8.54 0.23
N TRP A 20 1.18 -7.58 -0.11
CA TRP A 20 2.47 -7.36 0.57
C TRP A 20 2.29 -6.97 2.05
N CYS A 21 1.33 -6.11 2.38
CA CYS A 21 0.99 -5.78 3.77
C CYS A 21 0.48 -7.01 4.55
N TYR A 22 -0.40 -7.81 3.93
CA TYR A 22 -0.90 -9.04 4.55
C TYR A 22 0.21 -10.07 4.78
N THR A 23 1.09 -10.28 3.80
CA THR A 23 2.20 -11.25 3.93
C THR A 23 3.19 -10.86 5.02
N ARG A 24 3.42 -9.56 5.22
CA ARG A 24 4.38 -9.07 6.21
C ARG A 24 3.97 -9.42 7.65
N ARG A 25 2.67 -9.57 7.91
CA ARG A 25 2.16 -10.08 9.20
C ARG A 25 2.70 -11.47 9.54
N PHE A 26 3.03 -12.30 8.55
CA PHE A 26 3.55 -13.66 8.77
C PHE A 26 5.07 -13.69 9.04
N TYR A 27 5.82 -12.64 8.73
CA TYR A 27 7.23 -12.53 9.15
C TYR A 27 7.37 -12.25 10.64
N LEU A 28 6.32 -11.71 11.27
CA LEU A 28 6.25 -11.63 12.72
C LEU A 28 5.85 -13.03 13.21
N GLN A 29 6.68 -13.66 14.05
CA GLN A 29 6.30 -14.93 14.66
C GLN A 29 4.94 -14.76 15.35
N PRO A 30 3.90 -15.54 15.00
CA PRO A 30 2.70 -15.57 15.80
C PRO A 30 3.12 -15.96 17.22
N GLY A 31 2.61 -15.25 18.23
CA GLY A 31 2.87 -15.59 19.63
C GLY A 31 2.65 -17.09 19.86
N ALA A 32 3.46 -17.69 20.75
CA ALA A 32 3.54 -19.15 20.91
C ALA A 32 2.16 -19.83 20.93
N GLN A 33 1.81 -20.50 19.84
CA GLN A 33 0.58 -21.29 19.76
C GLN A 33 0.81 -22.64 20.45
N GLY A 34 -0.14 -23.05 21.30
CA GLY A 34 -0.13 -24.39 21.90
C GLY A 34 -0.11 -25.50 20.84
N VAL A 35 0.42 -26.67 21.17
CA VAL A 35 0.52 -27.81 20.23
C VAL A 35 -0.85 -28.20 19.65
N LEU A 36 -1.91 -28.17 20.48
CA LEU A 36 -3.28 -28.44 20.04
C LEU A 36 -3.79 -27.42 19.03
N ALA A 37 -3.43 -26.14 19.15
CA ALA A 37 -3.85 -25.10 18.21
C ALA A 37 -3.22 -25.30 16.81
N ARG A 38 -2.02 -25.89 16.74
CA ARG A 38 -1.34 -26.23 15.49
C ARG A 38 -1.91 -27.46 14.77
N LEU A 39 -2.63 -28.32 15.50
CA LEU A 39 -3.29 -29.50 14.95
C LEU A 39 -4.70 -29.22 14.43
N GLN A 40 -5.28 -28.06 14.77
CA GLN A 40 -6.58 -27.67 14.25
C GLN A 40 -6.46 -27.19 12.80
N PRO A 41 -7.34 -27.62 11.88
CA PRO A 41 -7.36 -27.10 10.53
C PRO A 41 -7.60 -25.59 10.57
N SER A 42 -6.71 -24.83 9.90
CA SER A 42 -6.81 -23.38 9.81
C SER A 42 -8.15 -23.00 9.14
N LYS A 43 -8.98 -22.23 9.84
CA LYS A 43 -10.18 -21.59 9.24
C LYS A 43 -9.80 -20.45 8.29
N THR A 44 -8.58 -19.95 8.40
CA THR A 44 -7.98 -18.98 7.48
C THR A 44 -7.42 -19.70 6.26
N GLY A 45 -7.75 -19.22 5.06
CA GLY A 45 -7.21 -19.74 3.80
C GLY A 45 -5.69 -19.64 3.71
N GLU A 46 -5.12 -20.12 2.62
CA GLU A 46 -3.68 -20.03 2.38
C GLU A 46 -3.22 -18.56 2.43
N PRO A 47 -2.06 -18.27 3.05
CA PRO A 47 -1.47 -16.94 3.01
C PRO A 47 -1.32 -16.46 1.57
N PRO A 48 -1.61 -15.19 1.26
CA PRO A 48 -1.40 -14.66 -0.08
C PRO A 48 0.08 -14.80 -0.46
N ASN A 49 0.37 -15.26 -1.68
CA ASN A 49 1.74 -15.33 -2.18
C ASN A 49 2.14 -13.96 -2.77
N ALA A 50 2.51 -13.02 -1.90
CA ALA A 50 2.93 -11.70 -2.35
C ALA A 50 4.43 -11.66 -2.64
N ARG A 51 4.81 -10.96 -3.71
CA ARG A 51 6.22 -10.71 -4.05
C ARG A 51 6.89 -9.90 -2.94
N ASN A 52 8.00 -10.41 -2.40
CA ASN A 52 8.85 -9.62 -1.52
C ASN A 52 9.57 -8.55 -2.36
N SER A 53 9.04 -7.32 -2.35
CA SER A 53 9.56 -6.20 -3.14
C SER A 53 10.01 -5.06 -2.22
N PRO A 54 11.27 -4.60 -2.32
CA PRO A 54 11.73 -3.43 -1.57
C PRO A 54 10.98 -2.16 -1.99
N ASP A 55 10.48 -2.10 -3.23
CA ASP A 55 9.74 -0.94 -3.75
C ASP A 55 8.41 -0.74 -3.02
N MET A 56 7.80 -1.82 -2.53
CA MET A 56 6.55 -1.75 -1.76
C MET A 56 6.72 -1.05 -0.41
N GLN A 57 7.93 -1.05 0.15
CA GLN A 57 8.20 -0.30 1.38
C GLN A 57 8.09 1.21 1.15
N PHE A 58 8.63 1.72 0.04
CA PHE A 58 8.52 3.14 -0.32
C PHE A 58 7.07 3.53 -0.61
N PHE A 59 6.31 2.64 -1.26
CA PHE A 59 4.89 2.86 -1.50
C PHE A 59 4.07 2.87 -0.21
N ASN A 60 4.35 1.96 0.72
CA ASN A 60 3.72 1.95 2.05
C ASN A 60 4.02 3.26 2.81
N MET A 61 5.27 3.71 2.79
CA MET A 61 5.67 4.98 3.41
C MET A 61 4.94 6.17 2.77
N ALA A 62 4.87 6.22 1.44
CA ALA A 62 4.13 7.25 0.72
C ALA A 62 2.65 7.29 1.10
N ILE A 63 1.98 6.14 1.25
CA ILE A 63 0.59 6.06 1.68
C ILE A 63 0.39 6.66 3.08
N HIS A 64 1.24 6.29 4.04
CA HIS A 64 1.16 6.83 5.39
C HIS A 64 1.42 8.35 5.42
N MET A 65 2.48 8.82 4.76
CA MET A 65 2.80 10.24 4.68
C MET A 65 1.65 11.05 4.07
N LEU A 66 1.10 10.61 2.93
CA LEU A 66 -0.03 11.30 2.30
C LEU A 66 -1.31 11.19 3.12
N GLY A 67 -1.51 10.07 3.84
CA GLY A 67 -2.67 9.86 4.70
C GLY A 67 -2.72 10.78 5.93
N GLU A 68 -1.56 11.24 6.41
CA GLU A 68 -1.44 12.20 7.51
C GLU A 68 -1.75 13.65 7.07
N MET A 69 -1.63 13.95 5.77
CA MET A 69 -1.87 15.28 5.23
C MET A 69 -3.38 15.58 5.11
N ARG A 70 -3.84 16.65 5.76
CA ARG A 70 -5.27 17.04 5.78
C ARG A 70 -5.85 17.27 4.37
N GLU A 71 -5.05 17.78 3.44
CA GLU A 71 -5.43 18.02 2.04
C GLU A 71 -5.78 16.74 1.26
N HIS A 72 -5.36 15.57 1.76
CA HIS A 72 -5.60 14.28 1.12
C HIS A 72 -6.62 13.42 1.86
N ALA A 73 -7.16 13.89 3.00
CA ALA A 73 -8.04 13.13 3.89
C ALA A 73 -9.24 12.50 3.15
N GLU A 74 -9.94 13.26 2.29
CA GLU A 74 -11.10 12.74 1.55
C GLU A 74 -10.72 11.67 0.52
N THR A 75 -9.61 11.89 -0.18
CA THR A 75 -9.11 10.95 -1.19
C THR A 75 -8.55 9.69 -0.54
N PHE A 76 -7.91 9.84 0.63
CA PHE A 76 -7.42 8.75 1.46
C PHE A 76 -8.56 7.92 2.03
N ALA A 77 -9.66 8.53 2.49
CA ALA A 77 -10.83 7.81 2.97
C ALA A 77 -11.42 6.89 1.87
N CYS A 78 -11.54 7.40 0.64
CA CYS A 78 -11.99 6.59 -0.50
C CYS A 78 -11.01 5.46 -0.83
N PHE A 79 -9.70 5.77 -0.84
CA PHE A 79 -8.64 4.79 -1.08
C PHE A 79 -8.64 3.67 -0.03
N LYS A 80 -8.72 4.01 1.26
CA LYS A 80 -8.76 3.06 2.37
C LYS A 80 -9.96 2.12 2.26
N LEU A 81 -11.14 2.67 1.99
CA LEU A 81 -12.36 1.87 1.80
C LEU A 81 -12.25 0.90 0.61
N MET A 82 -11.58 1.33 -0.47
CA MET A 82 -11.46 0.55 -1.69
C MET A 82 -10.44 -0.59 -1.57
N TYR A 83 -9.22 -0.28 -1.10
CA TYR A 83 -8.12 -1.24 -1.12
C TYR A 83 -7.85 -1.90 0.23
N VAL A 84 -8.00 -1.16 1.33
CA VAL A 84 -7.67 -1.69 2.67
C VAL A 84 -8.84 -2.47 3.26
N GLU A 85 -10.02 -1.85 3.30
CA GLU A 85 -11.22 -2.48 3.86
C GLU A 85 -11.96 -3.38 2.86
N GLN A 86 -11.59 -3.28 1.56
CA GLN A 86 -12.19 -4.04 0.45
C GLN A 86 -13.72 -4.04 0.51
N ALA A 87 -14.31 -2.85 0.61
CA ALA A 87 -15.74 -2.72 0.87
C ALA A 87 -16.61 -3.40 -0.22
N ALA A 88 -17.39 -4.40 0.18
CA ALA A 88 -18.23 -5.20 -0.72
C ALA A 88 -19.27 -4.39 -1.53
N HIS A 89 -19.72 -3.23 -1.00
CA HIS A 89 -20.79 -2.44 -1.61
C HIS A 89 -20.39 -0.97 -1.80
N ILE A 90 -19.67 -0.69 -2.89
CA ILE A 90 -19.18 0.66 -3.24
C ILE A 90 -20.32 1.69 -3.36
N LYS A 91 -21.51 1.28 -3.83
CA LYS A 91 -22.70 2.15 -3.88
C LYS A 91 -23.08 2.69 -2.49
N GLN A 92 -23.10 1.80 -1.50
CA GLN A 92 -23.45 2.17 -0.13
C GLN A 92 -22.37 3.06 0.49
N GLN A 93 -21.09 2.76 0.25
CA GLN A 93 -19.99 3.57 0.75
C GLN A 93 -19.98 4.98 0.14
N ALA A 94 -20.22 5.10 -1.16
CA ALA A 94 -20.35 6.40 -1.82
C ALA A 94 -21.54 7.20 -1.24
N SER A 95 -22.66 6.53 -0.96
CA SER A 95 -23.82 7.16 -0.31
C SER A 95 -23.53 7.63 1.12
N LYS A 96 -22.78 6.86 1.92
CA LYS A 96 -22.36 7.23 3.28
C LYS A 96 -21.44 8.46 3.28
N LEU A 97 -20.67 8.63 2.22
CA LEU A 97 -19.80 9.78 2.00
C LEU A 97 -20.50 10.93 1.25
N GLU A 98 -21.80 10.80 0.97
CA GLU A 98 -22.61 11.79 0.23
C GLU A 98 -22.03 12.17 -1.15
N ILE A 99 -21.36 11.23 -1.81
CA ILE A 99 -20.76 11.43 -3.14
C ILE A 99 -21.28 10.46 -4.19
N SER A 100 -21.12 10.81 -5.46
CA SER A 100 -21.39 9.89 -6.55
C SER A 100 -20.36 8.74 -6.58
N ARG A 101 -20.77 7.58 -7.11
CA ARG A 101 -19.85 6.45 -7.38
C ARG A 101 -18.65 6.86 -8.24
N LYS A 102 -18.88 7.71 -9.25
CA LYS A 102 -17.81 8.19 -10.14
C LYS A 102 -16.79 9.01 -9.36
N THR A 103 -17.26 9.88 -8.47
CA THR A 103 -16.41 10.67 -7.57
C THR A 103 -15.59 9.77 -6.65
N TYR A 104 -16.21 8.71 -6.09
CA TYR A 104 -15.52 7.74 -5.24
C TYR A 104 -14.31 7.10 -5.95
N TYR A 105 -14.51 6.51 -7.13
CA TYR A 105 -13.42 5.88 -7.89
C TYR A 105 -12.35 6.90 -8.30
N ASN A 106 -12.77 8.09 -8.73
CA ASN A 106 -11.83 9.14 -9.12
C ASN A 106 -10.95 9.58 -7.94
N ARG A 107 -11.53 9.72 -6.74
CA ARG A 107 -10.81 10.10 -5.52
C ARG A 107 -9.83 9.01 -5.08
N ALA A 108 -10.26 7.75 -5.08
CA ALA A 108 -9.39 6.62 -4.74
C ALA A 108 -8.21 6.51 -5.71
N ARG A 109 -8.45 6.60 -7.02
CA ARG A 109 -7.39 6.56 -8.04
C ARG A 109 -6.48 7.78 -8.00
N ALA A 110 -7.02 8.97 -7.73
CA ALA A 110 -6.21 10.17 -7.58
C ALA A 110 -5.21 10.03 -6.41
N PHE A 111 -5.66 9.47 -5.27
CA PHE A 111 -4.77 9.15 -4.16
C PHE A 111 -3.72 8.12 -4.56
N ALA A 112 -4.14 7.01 -5.18
CA ALA A 112 -3.23 5.94 -5.59
C ALA A 112 -2.12 6.45 -6.54
N ARG A 113 -2.48 7.26 -7.55
CA ARG A 113 -1.50 7.85 -8.48
C ARG A 113 -0.51 8.79 -7.75
N ARG A 114 -0.98 9.57 -6.77
CA ARG A 114 -0.11 10.43 -5.95
C ARG A 114 0.83 9.59 -5.09
N ALA A 115 0.34 8.53 -4.46
CA ALA A 115 1.15 7.60 -3.68
C ALA A 115 2.23 6.92 -4.53
N VAL A 116 1.90 6.49 -5.75
CA VAL A 116 2.89 5.92 -6.69
C VAL A 116 3.96 6.97 -7.01
N SER A 117 3.56 8.19 -7.38
CA SER A 117 4.52 9.26 -7.68
C SER A 117 5.41 9.60 -6.49
N MET A 118 4.84 9.70 -5.29
CA MET A 118 5.59 9.98 -4.06
C MET A 118 6.57 8.85 -3.75
N SER A 119 6.17 7.59 -3.91
CA SER A 119 7.04 6.44 -3.67
C SER A 119 8.28 6.42 -4.57
N GLN A 120 8.14 6.84 -5.82
CA GLN A 120 9.24 6.96 -6.77
C GLN A 120 10.23 8.06 -6.32
N SER A 121 9.70 9.21 -5.87
CA SER A 121 10.54 10.27 -5.31
C SER A 121 11.28 9.84 -4.05
N LEU A 122 10.61 9.14 -3.13
CA LEU A 122 11.22 8.63 -1.91
C LEU A 122 12.33 7.61 -2.20
N LYS A 123 12.10 6.72 -3.16
CA LYS A 123 13.10 5.75 -3.63
C LYS A 123 14.33 6.46 -4.19
N ALA A 124 14.13 7.38 -5.13
CA ALA A 124 15.22 8.14 -5.74
C ALA A 124 16.02 8.95 -4.71
N ALA A 125 15.34 9.59 -3.75
CA ALA A 125 16.01 10.33 -2.68
C ALA A 125 16.85 9.41 -1.77
N THR A 126 16.32 8.24 -1.42
CA THR A 126 17.02 7.26 -0.57
C THR A 126 18.24 6.69 -1.29
N GLU A 127 18.12 6.38 -2.58
CA GLU A 127 19.24 5.90 -3.41
C GLU A 127 20.35 6.94 -3.53
N LYS A 128 20.00 8.22 -3.74
CA LYS A 128 20.97 9.33 -3.78
C LYS A 128 21.70 9.50 -2.45
N MET A 129 20.97 9.52 -1.34
CA MET A 129 21.57 9.62 0.01
C MET A 129 22.47 8.43 0.34
N ARG A 130 22.20 7.24 -0.21
CA ARG A 130 23.05 6.07 -0.04
C ARG A 130 24.36 6.22 -0.82
N GLN A 131 24.30 6.69 -2.06
CA GLN A 131 25.48 6.94 -2.89
C GLN A 131 26.42 7.98 -2.26
N GLU A 132 25.87 9.10 -1.77
CA GLU A 132 26.66 10.15 -1.10
C GLU A 132 27.42 9.61 0.13
N LYS A 133 26.79 8.73 0.93
CA LYS A 133 27.45 8.09 2.08
C LYS A 133 28.52 7.06 1.69
N GLU A 134 28.30 6.33 0.60
CA GLU A 134 29.28 5.38 0.08
C GLU A 134 30.51 6.11 -0.49
N GLU A 135 30.33 7.27 -1.12
CA GLU A 135 31.42 8.12 -1.61
C GLU A 135 32.22 8.74 -0.46
N GLU A 136 31.56 9.22 0.61
CA GLU A 136 32.23 9.77 1.80
C GLU A 136 33.07 8.72 2.54
N ALA A 137 32.58 7.47 2.63
CA ALA A 137 33.27 6.38 3.31
C ALA A 137 34.48 5.79 2.54
N VAL A 138 34.67 6.14 1.26
CA VAL A 138 35.82 5.71 0.45
C VAL A 138 36.97 6.73 0.50
N VAL A 139 36.69 7.94 0.98
CA VAL A 139 37.66 9.04 1.10
C VAL A 139 38.38 9.04 2.45
N ASP A 140 37.85 8.32 3.45
CA ASP A 140 38.47 8.02 4.75
C ASP A 140 39.27 6.70 4.74
#